data_AF-A0A7Y8J141-F1
#
_entry.id   AF-A0A7Y8J141-F1
#
_cell.length_a   1.000
_cell.length_b   1.000
_cell.length_c   1.000
_cell.angle_alpha   90.00
_cell.angle_beta   90.00
_cell.angle_gamma   90.00
#
_symmetry.space_group_name_H-M   'P 1'
#
loop_
_entity.id
_entity.type
_entity.pdbx_description
1 polymer ?
#
loop_
_entity_poly.entity_id
_entity_poly.type
_entity_poly.pdbx_seq_one_letter_code
_entity_poly.pdbx_strand_id
1 'polypeptide(L)'
;GEAKDIIGFKNTPVAQAEKICLACHASGIGHNWKLGEHSRSGVTCIQCHKIHQSRTPIPVARGFIERPLTTALKPAGPPPRASLSKPDPVLCQECHKSVSARMMLPSRHPVREGKMNCGSCHNVHGSEVAGLNTSERPNDLCLGCHTSKQGPFVFDHKPVSESCSSCHTPHGSVNNNLLKQNEPFLCLQCHEAHFHIGRSGASTPVQLPTGGSSNPWGEAGWRRAFGTKCTQCHPSVHGSDLPGQSVAGRGKSLAR
;
A
#
# COMPACT_ATOMS: atom_id res chain seq x y z
N GLY A 1 -30.66 14.08 34.99
CA GLY A 1 -31.23 13.84 33.66
C GLY A 1 -32.02 12.56 33.71
N GLU A 2 -33.18 12.52 33.06
CA GLU A 2 -33.97 11.30 32.97
C GLU A 2 -33.36 10.35 31.94
N ALA A 3 -33.60 9.04 32.07
CA ALA A 3 -33.05 8.04 31.13
C ALA A 3 -33.47 8.29 29.67
N LYS A 4 -34.62 8.96 29.46
CA LYS A 4 -35.13 9.38 28.15
C LYS A 4 -34.26 10.45 27.47
N ASP A 5 -33.42 11.15 28.23
CA ASP A 5 -32.53 12.20 27.73
C ASP A 5 -31.16 11.63 27.27
N ILE A 6 -30.94 10.33 27.45
CA ILE A 6 -29.68 9.66 27.09
C ILE A 6 -29.74 9.24 25.61
N ILE A 7 -28.91 9.87 24.78
CA ILE A 7 -28.83 9.56 23.34
C ILE A 7 -28.12 8.23 23.12
N GLY A 8 -28.86 7.24 22.61
CA GLY A 8 -28.31 5.98 22.14
C GLY A 8 -28.00 5.98 20.64
N PHE A 9 -26.73 5.98 20.28
CA PHE A 9 -26.29 6.10 18.88
C PHE A 9 -26.62 4.88 17.98
N LYS A 10 -26.97 3.73 18.55
CA LYS A 10 -27.26 2.50 17.79
C LYS A 10 -28.48 2.64 16.86
N ASN A 11 -29.47 3.43 17.27
CA ASN A 11 -30.72 3.63 16.52
C ASN A 11 -30.85 5.08 15.99
N THR A 12 -29.79 5.89 16.11
CA THR A 12 -29.80 7.26 15.61
C THR A 12 -29.52 7.27 14.11
N PRO A 13 -30.27 8.04 13.30
CA PRO A 13 -29.94 8.25 11.89
C PRO A 13 -28.49 8.73 11.72
N VAL A 14 -27.78 8.20 10.71
CA VAL A 14 -26.34 8.47 10.48
C VAL A 14 -26.04 9.97 10.48
N ALA A 15 -26.82 10.76 9.74
CA ALA A 15 -26.64 12.21 9.66
C ALA A 15 -26.77 12.93 11.02
N GLN A 16 -27.66 12.46 11.89
CA GLN A 16 -27.84 13.00 13.23
C GLN A 16 -26.68 12.60 14.15
N ALA A 17 -26.27 11.33 14.12
CA ALA A 17 -25.12 10.84 14.87
C ALA A 17 -23.82 11.57 14.48
N GLU A 18 -23.58 11.74 13.17
CA GLU A 18 -22.45 12.50 12.65
C GLU A 18 -22.47 13.96 13.12
N LYS A 19 -23.63 14.63 13.06
CA LYS A 19 -23.77 16.03 13.50
C LYS A 19 -23.39 16.18 14.98
N ILE A 20 -23.78 15.23 15.82
CA ILE A 20 -23.45 15.24 17.25
C ILE A 20 -21.94 15.08 17.46
N CYS A 21 -21.31 14.10 16.81
CA CYS A 21 -19.87 13.87 16.92
C CYS A 21 -19.06 15.07 16.38
N LEU A 22 -19.44 15.60 15.22
CA LEU A 22 -18.75 16.69 14.56
C LEU A 22 -18.95 18.05 15.26
N ALA A 23 -20.00 18.23 16.06
CA ALA A 23 -20.16 19.45 16.86
C ALA A 23 -18.95 19.72 17.76
N CYS A 24 -18.22 18.68 18.18
CA CYS A 24 -16.98 18.81 18.96
C CYS A 24 -15.72 18.37 18.19
N HIS A 25 -15.82 17.42 17.24
CA HIS A 25 -14.65 16.85 16.54
C HIS A 25 -14.39 17.41 15.13
N ALA A 26 -15.19 18.36 14.65
CA ALA A 26 -15.03 18.93 13.30
C ALA A 26 -13.67 19.59 13.07
N SER A 27 -13.08 20.23 14.07
CA SER A 27 -11.79 20.95 13.89
C SER A 27 -10.55 20.06 13.95
N GLY A 28 -10.72 18.79 14.32
CA GLY A 28 -9.62 17.84 14.47
C GLY A 28 -9.72 16.70 13.47
N ILE A 29 -9.91 15.49 14.00
CA ILE A 29 -9.96 14.26 13.21
C ILE A 29 -11.10 14.28 12.17
N GLY A 30 -12.18 15.02 12.40
CA GLY A 30 -13.37 15.07 11.53
C GLY A 30 -13.38 16.14 10.45
N HIS A 31 -12.32 16.95 10.28
CA HIS A 31 -12.35 18.11 9.38
C HIS A 31 -12.70 17.74 7.93
N ASN A 32 -12.13 16.63 7.44
CA ASN A 32 -12.37 16.14 6.07
C ASN A 32 -13.40 15.00 6.01
N TRP A 33 -14.10 14.70 7.11
CA TRP A 33 -14.99 13.54 7.19
C TRP A 33 -16.04 13.52 6.07
N LYS A 34 -16.65 14.69 5.82
CA LYS A 34 -17.69 14.86 4.79
C LYS A 34 -17.17 14.71 3.36
N LEU A 35 -15.86 14.81 3.15
CA LEU A 35 -15.21 14.55 1.85
C LEU A 35 -14.93 13.05 1.64
N GLY A 36 -14.86 12.28 2.72
CA GLY A 36 -14.52 10.86 2.69
C GLY A 36 -15.64 9.98 2.16
N GLU A 37 -15.25 8.90 1.46
CA GLU A 37 -16.18 7.92 0.90
C GLU A 37 -16.96 7.16 1.98
N HIS A 38 -16.37 6.96 3.18
CA HIS A 38 -17.09 6.33 4.30
C HIS A 38 -18.30 7.15 4.74
N SER A 39 -18.19 8.49 4.82
CA SER A 39 -19.35 9.35 5.12
C SER A 39 -20.39 9.28 4.00
N ARG A 40 -19.95 9.30 2.73
CA ARG A 40 -20.85 9.19 1.56
C ARG A 40 -21.58 7.85 1.48
N SER A 41 -20.92 6.79 1.92
CA SER A 41 -21.48 5.44 2.02
C SER A 41 -22.34 5.22 3.27
N GLY A 42 -22.59 6.27 4.07
CA GLY A 42 -23.45 6.17 5.26
C GLY A 42 -22.82 5.42 6.44
N VAL A 43 -21.49 5.30 6.48
CA VAL A 43 -20.78 4.77 7.65
C VAL A 43 -20.82 5.82 8.76
N THR A 44 -21.15 5.43 9.98
CA THR A 44 -21.15 6.30 11.17
C THR A 44 -19.92 6.05 12.05
N CYS A 45 -19.52 7.06 12.83
CA CYS A 45 -18.33 7.02 13.67
C CYS A 45 -18.29 5.81 14.62
N ILE A 46 -19.45 5.40 15.16
CA ILE A 46 -19.57 4.30 16.14
C ILE A 46 -19.40 2.90 15.53
N GLN A 47 -19.42 2.77 14.20
CA GLN A 47 -19.09 1.49 13.56
C GLN A 47 -17.59 1.20 13.70
N CYS A 48 -16.77 2.26 13.68
CA CYS A 48 -15.33 2.16 13.83
C CYS A 48 -14.83 2.45 15.25
N HIS A 49 -15.54 3.26 16.03
CA HIS A 49 -15.07 3.72 17.35
C HIS A 49 -15.95 3.26 18.51
N LYS A 50 -15.32 2.99 19.66
CA LYS A 50 -15.96 2.86 20.97
C LYS A 50 -15.98 4.21 21.67
N ILE A 51 -17.17 4.71 21.95
CA ILE A 51 -17.40 5.96 22.71
C ILE A 51 -17.44 5.74 24.23
N HIS A 52 -17.62 4.49 24.66
CA HIS A 52 -17.46 4.09 26.05
C HIS A 52 -16.21 3.22 26.17
N GLN A 53 -15.16 3.77 26.76
CA GLN A 53 -14.10 2.95 27.31
C GLN A 53 -14.51 2.64 28.74
N SER A 54 -14.73 1.36 29.06
CA SER A 54 -14.60 0.95 30.45
C SER A 54 -13.21 1.40 30.87
N ARG A 55 -13.11 2.25 31.89
CA ARG A 55 -11.86 2.38 32.64
C ARG A 55 -11.48 0.94 32.96
N THR A 56 -10.37 0.45 32.43
CA THR A 56 -9.77 -0.76 32.97
C THR A 56 -9.74 -0.54 34.48
N PRO A 57 -10.30 -1.46 35.30
CA PRO A 57 -10.06 -1.38 36.73
C PRO A 57 -8.55 -1.35 36.87
N ILE A 58 -8.00 -0.24 37.36
CA ILE A 58 -6.63 -0.24 37.86
C ILE A 58 -6.62 -1.43 38.82
N PRO A 59 -5.73 -2.43 38.66
CA PRO A 59 -5.58 -3.43 39.69
C PRO A 59 -5.11 -2.64 40.91
N VAL A 60 -6.04 -2.35 41.82
CA VAL A 60 -5.71 -1.89 43.16
C VAL A 60 -5.04 -3.09 43.79
N ALA A 61 -3.73 -3.19 43.57
CA ALA A 61 -2.87 -3.95 44.45
C ALA A 61 -3.25 -3.49 45.86
N ARG A 62 -3.74 -4.42 46.67
CA ARG A 62 -4.02 -4.22 48.08
C ARG A 62 -2.75 -3.67 48.72
N GLY A 63 -2.71 -2.36 48.93
CA GLY A 63 -1.53 -1.63 49.38
C GLY A 63 -1.90 -0.16 49.47
N PHE A 64 -2.42 0.23 50.63
CA PHE A 64 -2.74 1.61 50.98
C PHE A 64 -1.46 2.46 50.88
N ILE A 65 -1.38 3.29 49.85
CA ILE A 65 -0.59 4.53 49.88
C ILE A 65 -1.51 5.62 49.35
N GLU A 66 -2.00 6.44 50.28
CA GLU A 66 -2.78 7.64 49.99
C GLU A 66 -1.95 8.58 49.13
N ARG A 67 -2.16 8.55 47.81
CA ARG A 67 -1.69 9.61 46.92
C ARG A 67 -2.87 10.52 46.59
N PRO A 68 -2.76 11.84 46.82
CA PRO A 68 -3.83 12.77 46.55
C PRO A 68 -4.20 12.78 45.06
N LEU A 69 -5.50 12.86 44.79
CA LEU A 69 -6.16 12.80 43.48
C LEU A 69 -5.88 14.03 42.58
N THR A 70 -4.73 14.69 42.74
CA THR A 70 -4.38 15.94 42.03
C THR A 70 -3.26 15.77 41.03
N THR A 71 -2.56 14.64 41.01
CA THR A 71 -1.58 14.38 39.95
C THR A 71 -2.26 13.66 38.80
N ALA A 72 -2.70 14.45 37.81
CA ALA A 72 -3.06 13.92 36.50
C ALA A 72 -1.92 12.99 36.02
N LEU A 73 -2.19 11.69 35.97
CA LEU A 73 -1.39 10.74 35.22
C LEU A 73 -1.50 11.18 33.76
N LYS A 74 -0.60 12.07 33.32
CA LYS A 74 -0.35 12.29 31.91
C LYS A 74 0.08 10.94 31.36
N PRO A 75 -0.68 10.30 30.45
CA PRO A 75 -0.15 9.15 29.74
C PRO A 75 1.09 9.64 28.96
N ALA A 76 2.23 9.03 29.26
CA ALA A 76 3.44 9.20 28.49
C ALA A 76 3.25 8.50 27.15
N GLY A 77 2.89 9.26 26.12
CA GLY A 77 2.79 8.78 24.74
C GLY A 77 1.74 9.54 23.93
N PRO A 78 1.88 9.61 22.59
CA PRO A 78 0.78 10.04 21.73
C PRO A 78 -0.44 9.15 22.05
N PRO A 79 -1.66 9.71 22.10
CA PRO A 79 -2.85 8.95 22.47
C PRO A 79 -2.92 7.68 21.60
N PRO A 80 -3.26 6.52 22.18
CA PRO A 80 -3.45 5.32 21.38
C PRO A 80 -4.45 5.65 20.29
N ARG A 81 -4.11 5.31 19.04
CA ARG A 81 -4.94 5.53 17.84
C ARG A 81 -6.40 5.31 18.23
N ALA A 82 -7.16 6.40 18.22
CA ALA A 82 -8.42 6.58 18.93
C ALA A 82 -9.31 5.33 18.96
N SER A 83 -9.61 4.86 20.18
CA SER A 83 -10.65 3.90 20.59
C SER A 83 -11.34 3.11 19.47
N LEU A 84 -10.61 2.34 18.65
CA LEU A 84 -11.25 1.53 17.61
C LEU A 84 -12.13 0.46 18.26
N SER A 85 -13.26 0.16 17.64
CA SER A 85 -14.20 -0.86 18.09
C SER A 85 -13.56 -2.26 18.03
N LYS A 86 -12.71 -2.48 17.03
CA LYS A 86 -11.86 -3.66 16.82
C LYS A 86 -10.47 -3.21 16.32
N PRO A 87 -9.40 -4.00 16.54
CA PRO A 87 -8.08 -3.67 16.02
C PRO A 87 -8.04 -3.70 14.48
N ASP A 88 -7.19 -2.87 13.89
CA ASP A 88 -6.78 -2.97 12.48
C ASP A 88 -5.84 -4.18 12.32
N PRO A 89 -6.03 -5.07 11.31
CA PRO A 89 -6.93 -4.92 10.16
C PRO A 89 -8.32 -5.52 10.32
N VAL A 90 -8.61 -6.22 11.43
CA VAL A 90 -9.87 -6.96 11.64
C VAL A 90 -11.09 -6.07 11.40
N LEU A 91 -11.09 -4.85 11.95
CA LEU A 91 -12.17 -3.88 11.76
C LEU A 91 -12.45 -3.59 10.28
N CYS A 92 -11.40 -3.33 9.50
CA CYS A 92 -11.51 -2.93 8.11
C CYS A 92 -11.99 -4.09 7.23
N GLN A 93 -11.58 -5.31 7.55
CA GLN A 93 -11.87 -6.52 6.78
C GLN A 93 -13.34 -6.96 6.85
N GLU A 94 -14.09 -6.52 7.86
CA GLU A 94 -15.53 -6.85 7.99
C GLU A 94 -16.33 -6.32 6.80
N CYS A 95 -15.90 -5.17 6.26
CA CYS A 95 -16.47 -4.55 5.06
C CYS A 95 -15.57 -4.74 3.83
N HIS A 96 -14.26 -4.51 3.93
CA HIS A 96 -13.31 -4.55 2.80
C HIS A 96 -12.77 -5.96 2.51
N LYS A 97 -13.69 -6.92 2.32
CA LYS A 97 -13.37 -8.34 2.14
C LYS A 97 -12.51 -8.62 0.91
N SER A 98 -12.74 -7.91 -0.19
CA SER A 98 -11.96 -8.06 -1.44
C SER A 98 -10.50 -7.60 -1.26
N VAL A 99 -10.28 -6.51 -0.52
CA VAL A 99 -8.95 -6.03 -0.16
C VAL A 99 -8.27 -7.02 0.78
N SER A 100 -9.00 -7.53 1.78
CA SER A 100 -8.53 -8.58 2.68
C SER A 100 -8.03 -9.81 1.92
N ALA A 101 -8.80 -10.28 0.93
CA ALA A 101 -8.40 -11.40 0.09
C ALA A 101 -7.12 -11.14 -0.71
N ARG A 102 -6.95 -9.93 -1.28
CA ARG A 102 -5.70 -9.55 -1.95
C ARG A 102 -4.51 -9.53 -0.97
N MET A 103 -4.74 -9.06 0.25
CA MET A 103 -3.75 -9.08 1.33
C MET A 103 -3.50 -10.49 1.90
N MET A 104 -4.09 -11.54 1.34
CA MET A 104 -3.72 -12.93 1.61
C MET A 104 -2.86 -13.54 0.49
N LEU A 105 -2.69 -12.84 -0.64
CA LEU A 105 -1.86 -13.30 -1.75
C LEU A 105 -0.36 -13.34 -1.38
N PRO A 106 0.46 -14.15 -2.07
CA PRO A 106 1.86 -14.38 -1.72
C PRO A 106 2.71 -13.10 -1.68
N SER A 107 2.57 -12.23 -2.69
CA SER A 107 3.23 -10.92 -2.68
C SER A 107 2.26 -9.88 -2.16
N ARG A 108 2.56 -9.27 -1.03
CA ARG A 108 1.70 -8.28 -0.36
C ARG A 108 2.54 -7.39 0.56
N HIS A 109 1.99 -6.24 0.92
CA HIS A 109 2.50 -5.44 2.03
C HIS A 109 2.28 -6.17 3.38
N PRO A 110 3.18 -6.02 4.36
CA PRO A 110 3.18 -6.85 5.58
C PRO A 110 2.14 -6.43 6.65
N VAL A 111 0.87 -6.28 6.26
CA VAL A 111 -0.23 -5.94 7.19
C VAL A 111 -0.61 -7.14 8.06
N ARG A 112 -0.65 -8.35 7.49
CA ARG A 112 -1.01 -9.58 8.22
C ARG A 112 0.03 -9.92 9.28
N GLU A 113 1.27 -9.57 9.00
CA GLU A 113 2.44 -9.73 9.87
C GLU A 113 2.51 -8.62 10.94
N GLY A 114 1.55 -7.69 10.97
CA GLY A 114 1.45 -6.64 11.99
C GLY A 114 2.49 -5.52 11.87
N LYS A 115 3.31 -5.52 10.81
CA LYS A 115 4.36 -4.51 10.58
C LYS A 115 3.82 -3.20 10.02
N MET A 116 2.60 -3.24 9.50
CA MET A 116 1.86 -2.08 9.02
C MET A 116 0.36 -2.33 9.13
N ASN A 117 -0.43 -1.30 8.85
CA ASN A 117 -1.88 -1.34 9.00
C ASN A 117 -2.54 -0.49 7.93
N CYS A 118 -3.86 -0.62 7.78
CA CYS A 118 -4.63 0.10 6.75
C CYS A 118 -4.43 1.61 6.86
N GLY A 119 -4.45 2.13 8.10
CA GLY A 119 -4.24 3.55 8.40
C GLY A 119 -2.83 4.09 8.12
N SER A 120 -1.86 3.24 7.79
CA SER A 120 -0.52 3.68 7.38
C SER A 120 -0.53 4.26 5.96
N CYS A 121 -1.50 3.84 5.14
CA CYS A 121 -1.67 4.29 3.76
C CYS A 121 -2.97 5.06 3.57
N HIS A 122 -4.05 4.69 4.26
CA HIS A 122 -5.37 5.30 4.09
C HIS A 122 -5.68 6.31 5.20
N ASN A 123 -6.29 7.42 4.81
CA ASN A 123 -6.93 8.33 5.75
C ASN A 123 -8.45 8.10 5.71
N VAL A 124 -8.94 7.31 6.67
CA VAL A 124 -10.35 6.94 6.79
C VAL A 124 -11.25 8.09 7.23
N HIS A 125 -10.67 9.19 7.72
CA HIS A 125 -11.41 10.39 8.10
C HIS A 125 -11.59 11.38 6.94
N GLY A 126 -11.24 10.97 5.71
CA GLY A 126 -11.27 11.80 4.52
C GLY A 126 -9.90 12.36 4.18
N SER A 127 -9.55 12.30 2.90
CA SER A 127 -8.34 12.86 2.33
C SER A 127 -8.67 13.45 0.97
N GLU A 128 -7.94 14.51 0.62
CA GLU A 128 -8.02 15.18 -0.68
C GLU A 128 -7.48 14.28 -1.80
N VAL A 129 -6.61 13.32 -1.47
CA VAL A 129 -5.91 12.46 -2.42
C VAL A 129 -6.40 11.03 -2.29
N ALA A 130 -7.53 10.71 -2.94
CA ALA A 130 -8.04 9.35 -3.09
C ALA A 130 -8.16 8.54 -1.76
N GLY A 131 -8.43 9.20 -0.63
CA GLY A 131 -8.51 8.54 0.66
C GLY A 131 -7.16 8.05 1.21
N LEU A 132 -6.05 8.61 0.73
CA LEU A 132 -4.69 8.26 1.13
C LEU A 132 -4.12 9.24 2.15
N ASN A 133 -3.16 8.77 2.96
CA ASN A 133 -2.46 9.57 3.96
C ASN A 133 -1.32 10.39 3.33
N THR A 134 -1.65 11.21 2.33
CA THR A 134 -0.76 12.15 1.65
C THR A 134 -1.57 13.39 1.25
N SER A 135 -0.90 14.55 1.19
CA SER A 135 -1.48 15.82 0.76
C SER A 135 -1.22 16.14 -0.71
N GLU A 136 -0.28 15.44 -1.35
CA GLU A 136 0.23 15.77 -2.68
C GLU A 136 -0.12 14.64 -3.65
N ARG A 137 0.87 13.89 -4.12
CA ARG A 137 0.66 12.83 -5.11
C ARG A 137 0.54 11.47 -4.41
N PRO A 138 -0.22 10.53 -4.97
CA PRO A 138 -0.23 9.15 -4.48
C PRO A 138 1.16 8.51 -4.38
N ASN A 139 2.08 8.86 -5.28
CA ASN A 139 3.46 8.36 -5.25
C ASN A 139 4.22 8.81 -4.00
N ASP A 140 3.93 10.00 -3.46
CA ASP A 140 4.66 10.54 -2.31
C ASP A 140 4.39 9.68 -1.04
N LEU A 141 3.21 9.07 -0.95
CA LEU A 141 2.91 8.08 0.09
C LEU A 141 3.82 6.85 -0.02
N CYS A 142 4.04 6.34 -1.24
CA CYS A 142 4.91 5.20 -1.47
C CYS A 142 6.37 5.54 -1.11
N LEU A 143 6.81 6.73 -1.49
CA LEU A 143 8.17 7.22 -1.25
C LEU A 143 8.46 7.51 0.23
N GLY A 144 7.43 7.73 1.05
CA GLY A 144 7.59 7.83 2.51
C GLY A 144 8.27 6.62 3.15
N CYS A 145 8.16 5.44 2.52
CA CYS A 145 8.89 4.23 2.92
C CYS A 145 9.90 3.78 1.85
N HIS A 146 9.58 3.91 0.56
CA HIS A 146 10.41 3.47 -0.56
C HIS A 146 11.30 4.60 -1.10
N THR A 147 12.01 5.28 -0.21
CA THR A 147 12.84 6.47 -0.52
C THR A 147 13.89 6.22 -1.60
N SER A 148 14.45 5.00 -1.68
CA SER A 148 15.40 4.61 -2.75
C SER A 148 14.83 4.66 -4.17
N LYS A 149 13.51 4.83 -4.33
CA LYS A 149 12.82 4.94 -5.62
C LYS A 149 12.45 6.39 -5.96
N GLN A 150 12.85 7.34 -5.12
CA GLN A 150 12.63 8.75 -5.33
C GLN A 150 13.62 9.28 -6.38
N GLY A 151 13.08 9.80 -7.48
CA GLY A 151 13.85 10.56 -8.46
C GLY A 151 14.11 12.01 -8.00
N PRO A 152 14.65 12.87 -8.87
CA PRO A 152 14.86 12.65 -10.30
C PRO A 152 16.10 11.79 -10.56
N PHE A 153 15.93 10.76 -11.38
CA PHE A 153 17.07 10.02 -11.93
C PHE A 153 17.52 10.66 -13.24
N VAL A 154 18.82 10.60 -13.55
CA VAL A 154 19.35 11.03 -14.87
C VAL A 154 18.66 10.27 -16.01
N PHE A 155 18.41 8.97 -15.80
CA PHE A 155 17.65 8.11 -16.69
C PHE A 155 16.40 7.62 -15.97
N ASP A 156 15.27 8.29 -16.20
CA ASP A 156 14.00 7.95 -15.57
C ASP A 156 13.26 6.83 -16.32
N HIS A 157 12.66 5.91 -15.57
CA HIS A 157 11.64 5.03 -16.14
C HIS A 157 10.30 5.76 -16.07
N LYS A 158 9.93 6.46 -17.16
CA LYS A 158 8.79 7.41 -17.19
C LYS A 158 7.52 6.96 -16.44
N PRO A 159 7.01 5.71 -16.60
CA PRO A 159 5.83 5.25 -15.84
C PRO A 159 5.96 5.33 -14.32
N VAL A 160 7.18 5.19 -13.78
CA VAL A 160 7.45 5.23 -12.33
C VAL A 160 7.30 6.65 -11.78
N SER A 161 7.71 7.66 -12.56
CA SER A 161 7.53 9.07 -12.19
C SER A 161 6.05 9.48 -12.14
N GLU A 162 5.20 8.82 -12.94
CA GLU A 162 3.78 9.12 -13.07
C GLU A 162 2.92 8.38 -12.05
N SER A 163 3.09 7.06 -11.92
CA SER A 163 2.30 6.25 -10.98
C SER A 163 2.96 4.91 -10.67
N CYS A 164 3.27 4.67 -9.40
CA CYS A 164 3.73 3.35 -8.94
C CYS A 164 2.68 2.26 -9.21
N SER A 165 1.40 2.64 -9.16
CA SER A 165 0.27 1.74 -9.38
C SER A 165 0.06 1.39 -10.86
N SER A 166 0.84 1.93 -11.80
CA SER A 166 0.82 1.48 -13.19
C SER A 166 1.28 0.02 -13.29
N CYS A 167 2.31 -0.35 -12.52
CA CYS A 167 2.88 -1.70 -12.50
C CYS A 167 2.54 -2.49 -11.23
N HIS A 168 2.36 -1.81 -10.08
CA HIS A 168 2.14 -2.48 -8.80
C HIS A 168 0.66 -2.53 -8.36
N THR A 169 0.32 -3.53 -7.56
CA THR A 169 -0.94 -3.66 -6.82
C THR A 169 -0.64 -3.60 -5.32
N PRO A 170 -0.83 -2.44 -4.65
CA PRO A 170 -0.36 -2.23 -3.28
C PRO A 170 -1.00 -3.20 -2.26
N HIS A 171 -2.19 -3.73 -2.56
CA HIS A 171 -2.88 -4.69 -1.70
C HIS A 171 -2.48 -6.15 -1.91
N GLY A 172 -1.69 -6.46 -2.94
CA GLY A 172 -1.21 -7.81 -3.16
C GLY A 172 -1.41 -8.34 -4.58
N SER A 173 -0.60 -9.33 -4.92
CA SER A 173 -0.56 -10.01 -6.21
C SER A 173 -0.13 -11.47 -6.05
N VAL A 174 -0.55 -12.30 -7.00
CA VAL A 174 0.03 -13.65 -7.20
C VAL A 174 1.44 -13.58 -7.79
N ASN A 175 1.77 -12.46 -8.42
CA ASN A 175 3.07 -12.20 -9.00
C ASN A 175 4.01 -11.60 -7.94
N ASN A 176 5.31 -11.90 -8.04
CA ASN A 176 6.31 -11.31 -7.15
C ASN A 176 6.35 -9.78 -7.26
N ASN A 177 6.84 -9.13 -6.21
CA ASN A 177 7.01 -7.67 -6.14
C ASN A 177 5.71 -6.89 -6.39
N LEU A 178 4.55 -7.45 -6.02
CA LEU A 178 3.24 -6.81 -6.17
C LEU A 178 2.90 -6.48 -7.62
N LEU A 179 3.47 -7.17 -8.60
CA LEU A 179 3.27 -6.79 -10.00
C LEU A 179 1.87 -7.16 -10.50
N LYS A 180 1.27 -6.29 -11.32
CA LYS A 180 -0.01 -6.58 -12.00
C LYS A 180 0.08 -7.77 -12.94
N GLN A 181 1.24 -7.98 -13.55
CA GLN A 181 1.53 -9.07 -14.49
C GLN A 181 2.97 -9.56 -14.29
N ASN A 182 3.24 -10.81 -14.65
CA ASN A 182 4.61 -11.34 -14.67
C ASN A 182 5.39 -10.81 -15.88
N GLU A 183 6.71 -10.82 -15.75
CA GLU A 183 7.60 -10.74 -16.90
C GLU A 183 7.40 -11.95 -17.83
N PRO A 184 7.59 -11.78 -19.14
CA PRO A 184 7.95 -10.54 -19.85
C PRO A 184 6.73 -9.64 -20.12
N PHE A 185 5.51 -10.14 -19.94
CA PHE A 185 4.29 -9.49 -20.44
C PHE A 185 4.04 -8.12 -19.82
N LEU A 186 4.44 -7.89 -18.57
CA LEU A 186 4.37 -6.56 -17.97
C LEU A 186 5.17 -5.53 -18.78
N CYS A 187 6.38 -5.88 -19.20
CA CYS A 187 7.27 -4.99 -19.94
C CYS A 187 6.77 -4.80 -21.38
N LEU A 188 6.27 -5.87 -21.99
CA LEU A 188 5.78 -5.90 -23.38
C LEU A 188 4.47 -5.13 -23.58
N GLN A 189 3.84 -4.62 -22.51
CA GLN A 189 2.72 -3.68 -22.63
C GLN A 189 3.15 -2.32 -23.17
N CYS A 190 4.43 -1.95 -23.04
CA CYS A 190 4.97 -0.68 -23.52
C CYS A 190 6.23 -0.85 -24.38
N HIS A 191 7.02 -1.90 -24.14
CA HIS A 191 8.25 -2.15 -24.87
C HIS A 191 8.03 -3.16 -26.00
N GLU A 192 8.39 -2.77 -27.23
CA GLU A 192 8.44 -3.69 -28.35
C GLU A 192 9.57 -4.72 -28.15
N ALA A 193 9.35 -5.93 -28.66
CA ALA A 193 10.36 -6.96 -28.64
C ALA A 193 11.57 -6.54 -29.49
N HIS A 194 12.75 -6.42 -28.87
CA HIS A 194 14.00 -6.12 -29.59
C HIS A 194 14.87 -7.37 -29.77
N PHE A 195 16.09 -7.18 -30.30
CA PHE A 195 16.93 -8.22 -30.90
C PHE A 195 17.21 -9.48 -30.06
N HIS A 196 17.01 -9.48 -28.75
CA HIS A 196 17.14 -10.68 -27.91
C HIS A 196 15.92 -11.61 -27.97
N ILE A 197 14.71 -11.04 -28.10
CA ILE A 197 13.45 -11.79 -28.12
C ILE A 197 13.00 -12.09 -29.56
N GLY A 198 13.35 -11.21 -30.50
CA GLY A 198 13.01 -11.35 -31.92
C GLY A 198 13.96 -12.25 -32.73
N ARG A 199 15.10 -12.66 -32.16
CA ARG A 199 16.11 -13.45 -32.87
C ARG A 199 15.80 -14.95 -32.80
N SER A 200 15.93 -15.63 -33.93
CA SER A 200 15.93 -17.10 -33.98
C SER A 200 17.27 -17.64 -33.48
N GLY A 201 17.21 -18.67 -32.64
CA GLY A 201 18.40 -19.40 -32.22
C GLY A 201 19.02 -20.24 -33.33
N ALA A 202 20.27 -20.66 -33.11
CA ALA A 202 20.93 -21.59 -33.99
C ALA A 202 20.17 -22.92 -34.00
N SER A 203 19.79 -23.39 -35.18
CA SER A 203 19.19 -24.71 -35.40
C SER A 203 20.23 -25.83 -35.32
N THR A 204 21.51 -25.51 -35.52
CA THR A 204 22.63 -26.43 -35.37
C THR A 204 23.31 -26.29 -34.00
N PRO A 205 23.87 -27.38 -33.44
CA PRO A 205 24.64 -27.30 -32.21
C PRO A 205 25.85 -26.36 -32.38
N VAL A 206 25.98 -25.37 -31.50
CA VAL A 206 27.13 -24.44 -31.47
C VAL A 206 28.22 -25.05 -30.61
N GLN A 207 29.32 -25.50 -31.21
CA GLN A 207 30.46 -26.06 -30.48
C GLN A 207 31.17 -24.94 -29.69
N LEU A 208 31.05 -24.95 -28.35
CA LEU A 208 31.83 -24.04 -27.51
C LEU A 208 33.29 -24.51 -27.41
N PRO A 209 34.28 -23.60 -27.37
CA PRO A 209 35.71 -23.96 -27.21
C PRO A 209 36.01 -24.80 -25.96
N THR A 210 35.17 -24.68 -24.93
CA THR A 210 35.27 -25.42 -23.67
C THR A 210 34.61 -26.81 -23.71
N GLY A 211 34.08 -27.22 -24.87
CA GLY A 211 33.16 -28.36 -24.97
C GLY A 211 31.75 -28.01 -24.51
N GLY A 212 30.76 -28.69 -25.10
CA GLY A 212 29.34 -28.45 -24.88
C GLY A 212 28.72 -27.59 -25.98
N SER A 213 27.79 -28.20 -26.72
CA SER A 213 26.87 -27.48 -27.61
C SER A 213 25.46 -27.91 -27.22
N SER A 214 24.74 -27.08 -26.48
CA SER A 214 23.33 -27.34 -26.27
C SER A 214 22.53 -26.07 -26.40
N ASN A 215 21.94 -25.91 -27.59
CA ASN A 215 20.71 -25.17 -27.73
C ASN A 215 19.56 -26.19 -27.76
N PRO A 216 19.15 -26.76 -26.61
CA PRO A 216 18.13 -27.82 -26.58
C PRO A 216 16.76 -27.36 -27.12
N TRP A 217 16.60 -26.05 -27.28
CA TRP A 217 15.39 -25.42 -27.76
C TRP A 217 15.47 -24.98 -29.24
N GLY A 218 16.57 -25.29 -29.93
CA GLY A 218 16.78 -24.96 -31.35
C GLY A 218 16.49 -23.49 -31.66
N GLU A 219 15.74 -23.21 -32.72
CA GLU A 219 15.41 -21.83 -33.11
C GLU A 219 14.65 -21.04 -32.02
N ALA A 220 14.00 -21.71 -31.07
CA ALA A 220 13.35 -21.07 -29.93
C ALA A 220 14.31 -20.69 -28.79
N GLY A 221 15.58 -21.10 -28.83
CA GLY A 221 16.56 -20.90 -27.75
C GLY A 221 16.68 -19.46 -27.27
N TRP A 222 16.77 -18.49 -28.17
CA TRP A 222 16.84 -17.07 -27.81
C TRP A 222 15.55 -16.58 -27.14
N ARG A 223 14.38 -16.90 -27.70
CA ARG A 223 13.08 -16.58 -27.08
C ARG A 223 12.96 -17.16 -25.68
N ARG A 224 13.43 -18.40 -25.47
CA ARG A 224 13.37 -19.08 -24.16
C ARG A 224 14.37 -18.50 -23.15
N ALA A 225 15.57 -18.12 -23.61
CA ALA A 225 16.62 -17.56 -22.76
C ALA A 225 16.33 -16.12 -22.33
N PHE A 226 15.83 -15.28 -23.24
CA PHE A 226 15.70 -13.84 -23.01
C PHE A 226 14.25 -13.34 -22.85
N GLY A 227 13.26 -14.16 -23.22
CA GLY A 227 11.84 -13.80 -23.15
C GLY A 227 11.15 -14.18 -21.84
N THR A 228 11.88 -14.41 -20.74
CA THR A 228 11.30 -14.88 -19.47
C THR A 228 11.50 -13.91 -18.31
N LYS A 229 12.69 -13.30 -18.18
CA LYS A 229 12.99 -12.31 -17.12
C LYS A 229 13.83 -11.15 -17.64
N CYS A 230 13.17 -10.06 -18.01
CA CYS A 230 13.83 -8.85 -18.52
C CYS A 230 14.76 -8.24 -17.47
N THR A 231 14.35 -8.24 -16.20
CA THR A 231 15.10 -7.69 -15.06
C THR A 231 16.44 -8.35 -14.76
N GLN A 232 16.77 -9.51 -15.33
CA GLN A 232 18.11 -10.09 -15.19
C GLN A 232 19.18 -9.28 -15.91
N CYS A 233 18.82 -8.66 -17.03
CA CYS A 233 19.71 -7.78 -17.81
C CYS A 233 19.38 -6.31 -17.65
N HIS A 234 18.13 -5.98 -17.27
CA HIS A 234 17.62 -4.63 -17.06
C HIS A 234 17.20 -4.43 -15.59
N PRO A 235 18.14 -4.45 -14.64
CA PRO A 235 17.83 -4.35 -13.22
C PRO A 235 17.28 -2.97 -12.81
N SER A 236 17.64 -1.92 -13.53
CA SER A 236 17.34 -0.52 -13.17
C SER A 236 15.93 -0.05 -13.59
N VAL A 237 14.90 -0.86 -13.36
CA VAL A 237 13.52 -0.61 -13.83
C VAL A 237 12.80 0.59 -13.18
N HIS A 238 13.38 1.17 -12.13
CA HIS A 238 12.84 2.37 -11.46
C HIS A 238 13.56 3.67 -11.83
N GLY A 239 14.57 3.58 -12.70
CA GLY A 239 15.49 4.67 -13.05
C GLY A 239 16.89 4.46 -12.47
N SER A 240 17.86 5.19 -13.03
CA SER A 240 19.27 5.13 -12.63
C SER A 240 19.98 6.46 -12.90
N ASP A 241 20.95 6.80 -12.04
CA ASP A 241 21.89 7.91 -12.25
C ASP A 241 23.21 7.45 -12.86
N LEU A 242 23.40 6.14 -13.00
CA LEU A 242 24.61 5.61 -13.60
C LEU A 242 24.60 5.90 -15.10
N PRO A 243 25.71 6.39 -15.68
CA PRO A 243 25.84 6.56 -17.12
C PRO A 243 25.77 5.19 -17.79
N GLY A 244 24.57 4.82 -18.26
CA GLY A 244 24.35 3.64 -19.06
C GLY A 244 24.64 3.92 -20.53
N GLN A 245 25.01 2.90 -21.30
CA GLN A 245 25.07 2.98 -22.76
C GLN A 245 23.68 3.21 -23.41
N SER A 246 22.62 3.32 -22.61
CA SER A 246 21.27 3.57 -23.08
C SER A 246 21.10 5.04 -23.45
N VAL A 247 21.24 5.32 -24.75
CA VAL A 247 20.54 6.44 -25.37
C VAL A 247 19.04 6.24 -25.08
N ALA A 248 18.37 7.26 -24.55
CA ALA A 248 16.95 7.20 -24.21
C ALA A 248 16.11 6.80 -25.44
N GLY A 249 15.70 5.52 -25.51
CA GLY A 249 15.03 4.98 -26.68
C GLY A 249 13.56 5.35 -26.81
N ARG A 250 13.01 6.21 -25.93
CA ARG A 250 11.57 6.53 -25.87
C ARG A 250 10.68 5.26 -25.91
N GLY A 251 11.07 4.23 -25.16
CA GLY A 251 10.40 2.92 -25.17
C GLY A 251 11.00 1.87 -26.13
N LYS A 252 11.84 2.26 -27.10
CA LYS A 252 12.52 1.35 -28.04
C LYS A 252 13.76 0.66 -27.46
N SER A 253 14.22 1.10 -26.28
CA SER A 253 15.32 0.47 -25.56
C SER A 253 15.01 0.44 -24.07
N LEU A 254 15.48 -0.62 -23.41
CA LEU A 254 15.48 -0.74 -21.96
C LEU A 254 16.85 -0.28 -21.44
N ALA A 255 16.85 0.60 -20.43
CA ALA A 255 18.06 0.95 -19.71
C ALA A 255 18.61 -0.31 -19.00
N ARG A 256 19.94 -0.41 -18.90
CA ARG A 256 20.60 -1.45 -18.10
C ARG A 256 20.78 -0.93 -16.68
#